data_AF-A0A1B7TGF6-F1
#
_entry.id   AF-A0A1B7TGF6-F1
#
_cell.length_a   1.000
_cell.length_b   1.000
_cell.length_c   1.000
_cell.angle_alpha   90.00
_cell.angle_beta   90.00
_cell.angle_gamma   90.00
#
_symmetry.space_group_name_H-M   'P 1'
#
loop_
_entity.id
_entity.type
_entity.pdbx_description
1 polymer ?
#
loop_
_entity_poly.entity_id
_entity_poly.type
_entity_poly.pdbx_seq_one_letter_code
_entity_poly.pdbx_strand_id
1 'polypeptide(L)'
;MAGAFNDPSYVQQHGIHLSGKKYMLLRADDRSIYGRSDAEGVILVRTKQAILVAHYPAGVIAGDATKIVEQLADYLISVQY
;
A
#
# COMPACT_ATOMS: atom_id res chain seq x y z
N MET A 1 -5.40 5.15 8.21
CA MET A 1 -5.04 4.49 6.95
C MET A 1 -6.21 4.41 5.97
N ALA A 2 -7.40 3.91 6.34
CA ALA A 2 -8.54 3.83 5.41
C ALA A 2 -8.93 5.17 4.75
N GLY A 3 -8.85 6.29 5.49
CA GLY A 3 -9.15 7.62 4.93
C GLY A 3 -8.19 8.09 3.83
N ALA A 4 -6.96 7.54 3.76
CA ALA A 4 -5.96 7.95 2.76
C ALA A 4 -6.36 7.58 1.33
N PHE A 5 -7.25 6.59 1.16
CA PHE A 5 -7.80 6.21 -0.15
C PHE A 5 -8.92 7.12 -0.65
N ASN A 6 -9.46 7.99 0.22
CA ASN A 6 -10.49 8.97 -0.15
C ASN A 6 -9.90 10.39 -0.20
N ASP A 7 -8.93 10.68 0.67
CA ASP A 7 -8.19 11.94 0.67
C ASP A 7 -6.69 11.66 0.88
N PRO A 8 -5.87 11.71 -0.18
CA PRO A 8 -4.45 11.45 -0.09
C PRO A 8 -3.65 12.65 0.47
N SER A 9 -4.27 13.81 0.69
CA SER A 9 -3.57 15.05 1.09
C SER A 9 -2.74 14.86 2.36
N TYR A 10 -3.27 14.12 3.33
CA TYR A 10 -2.57 13.84 4.58
C TYR A 10 -1.29 13.01 4.36
N VAL A 11 -1.39 11.92 3.60
CA VAL A 11 -0.25 11.03 3.32
C VAL A 11 0.77 11.64 2.35
N GLN A 12 0.34 12.56 1.50
CA GLN A 12 1.23 13.35 0.64
C GLN A 12 2.11 14.30 1.46
N GLN A 13 1.54 14.97 2.47
CA GLN A 13 2.27 15.93 3.31
C GLN A 13 3.11 15.24 4.39
N HIS A 14 2.57 14.21 5.04
CA HIS A 14 3.16 13.62 6.24
C HIS A 14 3.89 12.29 5.96
N GLY A 15 3.60 11.63 4.84
CA GLY A 15 4.03 10.26 4.56
C GLY A 15 3.13 9.20 5.21
N ILE A 16 3.41 7.94 4.93
CA ILE A 16 2.67 6.79 5.47
C ILE A 16 3.33 6.34 6.77
N HIS A 17 2.59 6.32 7.88
CA HIS A 17 3.09 5.90 9.19
C HIS A 17 2.58 4.51 9.55
N LEU A 18 3.40 3.47 9.37
CA LEU A 18 3.02 2.09 9.68
C LEU A 18 3.96 1.52 10.76
N SER A 19 3.38 0.97 11.83
CA SER A 19 4.11 0.35 12.94
C SER A 19 5.23 1.22 13.53
N GLY A 20 4.97 2.53 13.67
CA GLY A 20 5.94 3.50 14.21
C GLY A 20 7.04 3.96 13.23
N LYS A 21 7.05 3.45 11.99
CA LYS A 21 8.00 3.84 10.94
C LYS A 21 7.30 4.71 9.88
N LYS A 22 7.99 5.77 9.44
CA LYS A 22 7.54 6.64 8.35
C LYS A 22 8.07 6.13 7.02
N TYR A 23 7.17 6.01 6.05
CA TYR A 23 7.46 5.67 4.66
C TYR A 23 7.15 6.88 3.79
N MET A 24 8.06 7.21 2.88
CA MET A 24 7.85 8.21 1.85
C MET A 24 6.78 7.71 0.88
N LEU A 25 5.79 8.55 0.59
CA LEU A 25 4.75 8.25 -0.37
C LEU A 25 5.35 8.18 -1.78
N LEU A 26 5.10 7.09 -2.50
CA LEU A 26 5.46 6.94 -3.91
C LEU A 26 4.25 7.09 -4.82
N ARG A 27 3.09 6.59 -4.38
CA ARG A 27 1.83 6.62 -5.11
C ARG A 27 0.69 6.64 -4.12
N ALA A 28 -0.33 7.44 -4.39
CA ALA A 28 -1.63 7.34 -3.73
C ALA A 28 -2.71 7.59 -4.78
N ASP A 29 -3.51 6.58 -5.01
CA ASP A 29 -4.76 6.68 -5.74
C ASP A 29 -5.88 5.98 -4.98
N ASP A 30 -7.08 5.96 -5.57
CA ASP A 30 -8.27 5.39 -4.96
C ASP A 30 -8.13 3.90 -4.64
N ARG A 31 -7.29 3.15 -5.37
CA ARG A 31 -7.12 1.71 -5.19
C ARG A 31 -5.86 1.36 -4.41
N SER A 32 -4.77 2.07 -4.66
CA SER A 32 -3.43 1.65 -4.29
C SER A 32 -2.62 2.80 -3.73
N ILE A 33 -1.98 2.55 -2.59
CA ILE A 33 -1.09 3.47 -1.90
C ILE A 33 0.23 2.76 -1.66
N TYR A 34 1.33 3.30 -2.17
CA TYR A 34 2.66 2.73 -2.04
C TYR A 34 3.58 3.65 -1.26
N GLY A 35 4.35 3.07 -0.36
CA GLY A 35 5.35 3.76 0.44
C GLY A 35 6.69 3.06 0.40
N ARG A 36 7.77 3.83 0.57
CA ARG A 36 9.14 3.32 0.67
C ARG A 36 9.91 3.98 1.80
N SER A 37 10.75 3.20 2.47
CA SER A 37 11.74 3.68 3.44
C SER A 37 13.03 2.92 3.19
N ASP A 38 14.03 3.60 2.62
CA ASP A 38 15.33 3.04 2.23
C ASP A 38 15.22 1.83 1.30
N ALA A 39 15.54 0.62 1.79
CA ALA A 39 15.46 -0.63 1.04
C ALA A 39 14.16 -1.41 1.30
N GLU A 40 13.28 -0.91 2.17
CA GLU A 40 11.99 -1.52 2.51
C GLU A 40 10.83 -0.70 1.95
N GLY A 41 9.64 -1.28 1.95
CA GLY A 41 8.44 -0.53 1.62
C GLY A 41 7.15 -1.19 2.04
N VAL A 42 6.08 -0.44 1.82
CA VAL A 42 4.72 -0.82 2.16
C VAL A 42 3.83 -0.64 0.94
N ILE A 43 2.91 -1.58 0.76
CA ILE A 43 1.95 -1.62 -0.32
C ILE A 43 0.58 -1.76 0.34
N LEU A 44 -0.28 -0.78 0.16
CA LEU A 44 -1.67 -0.85 0.57
C LEU A 44 -2.56 -0.90 -0.65
N VAL A 45 -3.45 -1.89 -0.72
CA VAL A 45 -4.42 -2.03 -1.81
C VAL A 45 -5.82 -2.21 -1.25
N ARG A 46 -6.74 -1.37 -1.69
CA ARG A 46 -8.16 -1.40 -1.32
C ARG A 46 -8.90 -2.43 -2.17
N THR A 47 -9.59 -3.34 -1.50
CA THR A 47 -10.56 -4.30 -2.08
C THR A 47 -11.98 -3.81 -1.80
N LYS A 48 -13.03 -4.61 -2.03
CA LYS A 48 -14.41 -4.13 -1.80
C LYS A 48 -14.73 -3.94 -0.32
N GLN A 49 -14.22 -4.81 0.53
CA GLN A 49 -14.56 -4.88 1.95
C GLN A 49 -13.32 -4.78 2.85
N ALA A 50 -12.12 -4.95 2.32
CA ALA A 50 -10.88 -4.92 3.08
C ALA A 50 -9.80 -4.02 2.46
N ILE A 51 -8.77 -3.72 3.25
CA ILE A 51 -7.53 -3.10 2.78
C ILE A 51 -6.42 -4.10 3.05
N LEU A 52 -5.74 -4.55 1.99
CA LEU A 52 -4.51 -5.31 2.11
C LEU A 52 -3.40 -4.37 2.51
N VAL A 53 -2.60 -4.78 3.50
CA VAL A 53 -1.41 -4.06 3.95
C VAL A 53 -0.25 -5.04 3.90
N ALA A 54 0.69 -4.81 2.98
CA ALA A 54 1.88 -5.62 2.82
C ALA A 54 3.12 -4.78 3.09
N HIS A 55 4.08 -5.36 3.80
CA HIS A 55 5.43 -4.82 3.97
C HIS A 55 6.41 -5.77 3.29
N TYR A 56 7.40 -5.23 2.59
CA TYR A 56 8.52 -6.00 2.07
C TYR A 56 9.82 -5.52 2.71
N PRO A 57 10.70 -6.46 3.16
CA PRO A 57 11.97 -6.12 3.77
C PRO A 57 13.03 -5.75 2.72
N ALA A 58 14.19 -5.31 3.20
CA ALA A 58 15.37 -5.09 2.37
C ALA A 58 15.78 -6.39 1.65
N GLY A 59 16.12 -6.28 0.36
CA GLY A 59 16.48 -7.42 -0.50
C GLY A 59 15.33 -7.96 -1.35
N VAL A 60 14.09 -7.52 -1.11
CA VAL A 60 12.95 -7.81 -2.00
C VAL A 60 12.83 -6.73 -3.06
N ILE A 61 12.62 -7.15 -4.32
CA ILE A 61 12.36 -6.23 -5.43
C ILE A 61 10.95 -5.67 -5.28
N ALA A 62 10.84 -4.35 -5.15
CA ALA A 62 9.56 -3.66 -4.93
C ALA A 62 8.49 -4.01 -5.98
N GLY A 63 8.89 -4.11 -7.26
CA GLY A 63 7.98 -4.47 -8.35
C GLY A 63 7.36 -5.85 -8.20
N ASP A 64 8.12 -6.84 -7.74
CA ASP A 64 7.63 -8.20 -7.51
C ASP A 64 6.66 -8.25 -6.33
N ALA A 65 7.00 -7.56 -5.23
CA ALA A 65 6.11 -7.42 -4.08
C ALA A 65 4.79 -6.74 -4.46
N THR A 66 4.83 -5.64 -5.22
CA THR A 66 3.63 -4.95 -5.71
C THR A 66 2.78 -5.88 -6.57
N LYS A 67 3.41 -6.61 -7.51
CA LYS A 67 2.69 -7.53 -8.40
C LYS A 67 1.93 -8.60 -7.62
N ILE A 68 2.56 -9.23 -6.62
CA ILE A 68 1.93 -10.28 -5.81
C ILE A 68 0.74 -9.73 -5.02
N VAL A 69 0.90 -8.55 -4.40
CA VAL A 69 -0.15 -7.94 -3.57
C VAL A 69 -1.34 -7.48 -4.41
N GLU A 70 -1.10 -6.91 -5.60
CA GLU A 70 -2.16 -6.53 -6.54
C GLU A 70 -2.90 -7.76 -7.07
N GLN A 71 -2.20 -8.86 -7.39
CA GLN A 71 -2.84 -10.11 -7.81
C GLN A 71 -3.73 -10.71 -6.71
N LEU A 72 -3.29 -10.65 -5.45
CA LEU A 72 -4.13 -11.07 -4.32
C LEU A 72 -5.34 -10.15 -4.14
N ALA A 73 -5.16 -8.84 -4.30
CA ALA A 73 -6.28 -7.89 -4.25
C ALA A 73 -7.30 -8.16 -5.36
N ASP A 74 -6.86 -8.35 -6.59
CA ASP A 74 -7.72 -8.68 -7.73
C ASP A 74 -8.50 -9.97 -7.49
N TYR A 75 -7.83 -10.99 -6.92
CA TYR A 75 -8.51 -12.23 -6.54
C TYR A 75 -9.63 -11.98 -5.52
N LEU A 76 -9.35 -11.25 -4.43
CA LEU A 76 -10.37 -10.92 -3.42
C LEU A 76 -11.54 -10.14 -4.02
N ILE A 77 -11.26 -9.15 -4.86
CA ILE A 77 -12.30 -8.36 -5.55
C ILE A 77 -13.16 -9.25 -6.46
N SER A 78 -12.54 -10.23 -7.13
CA SER A 78 -13.24 -11.19 -8.00
C SER A 78 -14.23 -12.05 -7.23
N VAL A 79 -13.87 -12.45 -6.00
CA VAL A 79 -14.74 -13.21 -5.08
C VAL A 79 -15.59 -12.30 -4.19
N GLN A 80 -15.76 -11.02 -4.55
CA GLN A 80 -16.60 -10.01 -3.88
C GLN A 80 -16.15 -9.59 -2.48
N TYR A 81 -14.87 -9.76 -2.16
CA TYR A 81 -14.22 -9.28 -0.93
C TYR A 81 -13.46 -7.96 -1.13
#